data_AF-A0A9E2LMD1-F1
#
_entry.id   AF-A0A9E2LMD1-F1
#
_cell.length_a   1.000
_cell.length_b   1.000
_cell.length_c   1.000
_cell.angle_alpha   90.00
_cell.angle_beta   90.00
_cell.angle_gamma   90.00
#
_symmetry.space_group_name_H-M   'P 1'
#
loop_
_entity.id
_entity.type
_entity.pdbx_description
1 polymer ?
#
loop_
_entity_poly.entity_id
_entity_poly.type
_entity_poly.pdbx_seq_one_letter_code
_entity_poly.pdbx_strand_id
1 'polypeptide(L)'
;MQKKYSSWDHFVAILFCQLAQAKSLREICGGLACRMGKLRHLGMKNAPNKSTLSYANAHRPWQMFRDLFYDTLDFCKQAAPGKHNSVSKINC
;
A
#
# COMPACT_ATOMS: atom_id res chain seq x y z
N MET A 1 3.94 11.20 -24.59
CA MET A 1 2.74 10.82 -23.83
C MET A 1 3.02 10.93 -22.34
N GLN A 2 2.46 11.91 -21.64
CA GLN A 2 2.70 12.09 -20.21
C GLN A 2 2.01 10.97 -19.43
N LYS A 3 2.79 10.11 -18.79
CA LYS A 3 2.33 9.04 -17.88
C LYS A 3 1.62 9.71 -16.70
N LYS A 4 0.28 9.75 -16.72
CA LYS A 4 -0.51 10.26 -15.59
C LYS A 4 -0.38 9.29 -14.42
N TYR A 5 0.42 9.68 -13.43
CA TYR A 5 0.46 9.03 -12.13
C TYR A 5 -0.87 9.28 -11.43
N SER A 6 -1.71 8.26 -11.37
CA SER A 6 -3.05 8.37 -10.80
C SER A 6 -3.00 8.32 -9.27
N SER A 7 -4.05 8.83 -8.61
CA SER A 7 -4.18 8.70 -7.15
C SER A 7 -4.19 7.23 -6.70
N TRP A 8 -4.67 6.32 -7.56
CA TRP A 8 -4.62 4.88 -7.33
C TRP A 8 -3.19 4.33 -7.34
N ASP A 9 -2.38 4.71 -8.34
CA ASP A 9 -0.97 4.31 -8.38
C ASP A 9 -0.19 4.83 -7.16
N HIS A 10 -0.60 6.00 -6.65
CA HIS A 10 -0.04 6.56 -5.42
C HIS A 10 -0.45 5.79 -4.17
N PHE A 11 -1.73 5.46 -4.04
CA PHE A 11 -2.22 4.64 -2.94
C PHE A 11 -1.49 3.29 -2.90
N VAL A 12 -1.41 2.58 -4.03
CA VAL A 12 -0.73 1.28 -4.11
C VAL A 12 0.76 1.39 -3.78
N ALA A 13 1.42 2.49 -4.16
CA ALA A 13 2.83 2.73 -3.81
C ALA A 13 3.04 2.91 -2.29
N ILE A 14 2.16 3.68 -1.62
CA ILE A 14 2.22 3.88 -0.18
C ILE A 14 1.82 2.61 0.58
N LEU A 15 0.81 1.87 0.11
CA LEU A 15 0.40 0.59 0.68
C LEU A 15 1.54 -0.43 0.61
N PHE A 16 2.18 -0.57 -0.55
CA PHE A 16 3.34 -1.44 -0.73
C PHE A 16 4.49 -1.02 0.18
N CYS A 17 4.72 0.27 0.38
CA CYS A 17 5.74 0.79 1.30
C CYS A 17 5.49 0.32 2.74
N GLN A 18 4.23 0.37 3.22
CA GLN A 18 3.88 -0.09 4.56
C GLN A 18 4.06 -1.61 4.71
N LEU A 19 3.66 -2.39 3.70
CA LEU A 19 3.78 -3.85 3.71
C LEU A 19 5.24 -4.32 3.60
N ALA A 20 6.06 -3.63 2.79
CA ALA A 20 7.46 -3.96 2.58
C ALA A 20 8.40 -3.35 3.65
N GLN A 21 7.86 -2.58 4.60
CA GLN A 21 8.61 -1.75 5.55
C GLN A 21 9.70 -0.89 4.87
N ALA A 22 9.44 -0.44 3.65
CA ALA A 22 10.40 0.34 2.88
C ALA A 22 10.58 1.71 3.53
N LYS A 23 11.83 2.14 3.75
CA LYS A 23 12.13 3.44 4.39
C LYS A 23 12.63 4.48 3.40
N SER A 24 12.98 4.07 2.18
CA SER A 24 13.50 4.96 1.14
C SER A 24 12.69 4.91 -0.15
N LEU A 25 12.61 6.05 -0.86
CA LEU A 25 12.01 6.13 -2.19
C LEU A 25 12.64 5.14 -3.18
N ARG A 26 13.92 4.79 -2.99
CA ARG A 26 14.64 3.84 -3.84
C ARG A 26 14.16 2.40 -3.61
N GLU A 27 13.93 2.02 -2.36
CA GLU A 27 13.35 0.73 -2.00
C GLU A 27 11.90 0.63 -2.47
N ILE A 28 11.13 1.72 -2.39
CA ILE A 28 9.75 1.73 -2.88
C ILE A 28 9.73 1.54 -4.40
N CYS A 29 10.44 2.36 -5.17
CA CYS A 29 10.48 2.23 -6.63
C CYS A 29 11.07 0.90 -7.09
N GLY A 30 12.17 0.45 -6.46
CA GLY A 30 12.79 -0.84 -6.76
C GLY A 30 11.90 -2.03 -6.38
N GLY A 31 11.25 -1.98 -5.22
CA GLY A 31 10.33 -3.01 -4.77
C GLY A 31 9.06 -3.08 -5.62
N LEU A 32 8.49 -1.94 -6.01
CA LEU A 32 7.38 -1.89 -6.97
C LEU A 32 7.80 -2.46 -8.32
N ALA A 33 8.97 -2.09 -8.84
CA ALA A 33 9.52 -2.62 -10.08
C ALA A 33 9.65 -4.15 -10.06
N CYS A 34 10.19 -4.71 -8.97
CA CYS A 34 10.31 -6.17 -8.79
C CYS A 34 8.95 -6.88 -8.68
N ARG A 35 7.90 -6.21 -8.20
CA ARG A 35 6.58 -6.81 -7.94
C ARG A 35 5.52 -6.39 -8.96
N MET A 36 5.93 -5.74 -10.05
CA MET A 36 5.04 -5.28 -11.12
C MET A 36 4.12 -6.36 -11.68
N GLY A 37 4.58 -7.62 -11.73
CA GLY A 37 3.75 -8.74 -12.19
C GLY A 37 2.44 -8.87 -11.40
N LYS A 38 2.52 -8.80 -10.06
CA LYS A 38 1.34 -8.87 -9.17
C LYS A 38 0.55 -7.56 -9.16
N LEU A 39 1.26 -6.43 -9.16
CA LEU A 39 0.65 -5.10 -9.10
C LEU A 39 -0.13 -4.74 -10.37
N ARG A 40 0.22 -5.33 -11.52
CA ARG A 40 -0.55 -5.19 -12.75
C ARG A 40 -1.96 -5.74 -12.62
N HIS A 41 -2.16 -6.81 -11.85
CA HIS A 41 -3.49 -7.35 -11.55
C HIS A 41 -4.31 -6.41 -10.63
N LEU A 42 -3.63 -5.60 -9.81
CA LEU A 42 -4.24 -4.53 -9.01
C LEU A 42 -4.48 -3.24 -9.81
N GLY A 43 -4.28 -3.25 -11.13
CA GLY A 43 -4.51 -2.09 -12.00
C GLY A 43 -3.34 -1.11 -12.12
N MET A 44 -2.21 -1.37 -11.44
CA MET A 44 -1.01 -0.55 -11.60
C MET A 44 -0.31 -0.88 -12.93
N LYS A 45 -0.35 0.05 -13.89
CA LYS A 45 0.18 -0.20 -15.24
C LYS A 45 1.70 -0.14 -15.31
N ASN A 46 2.33 0.71 -14.50
CA ASN A 46 3.78 0.92 -14.50
C ASN A 46 4.28 1.30 -13.11
N ALA A 47 5.51 0.92 -12.78
CA ALA A 47 6.17 1.40 -11.58
C ALA A 47 6.44 2.92 -11.70
N PRO A 48 6.17 3.72 -10.66
CA PRO A 48 6.48 5.14 -10.67
C PRO A 48 7.99 5.37 -10.59
N ASN A 49 8.45 6.39 -11.31
CA ASN A 49 9.82 6.87 -11.18
C ASN A 49 10.00 7.61 -9.85
N LYS A 50 11.23 7.63 -9.31
CA LYS A 50 11.56 8.30 -8.04
C LYS A 50 11.11 9.76 -8.02
N SER A 51 11.33 10.50 -9.11
CA SER A 51 10.93 11.91 -9.24
C SER A 51 9.41 12.10 -9.21
N THR A 52 8.66 11.21 -9.87
CA THR A 52 7.19 11.22 -9.87
C THR A 52 6.63 10.93 -8.47
N LEU A 53 7.17 9.93 -7.78
CA LEU A 53 6.75 9.58 -6.43
C LEU A 53 7.09 10.70 -5.42
N SER A 54 8.27 11.30 -5.53
CA SER A 54 8.66 12.44 -4.67
C SER A 54 7.77 13.64 -4.89
N TYR A 55 7.44 13.96 -6.14
CA TYR A 55 6.54 15.07 -6.48
C TYR A 55 5.14 14.82 -5.91
N ALA A 56 4.62 13.59 -6.05
CA ALA A 56 3.31 13.23 -5.55
C ALA A 56 3.25 13.24 -4.02
N ASN A 57 4.29 12.78 -3.32
CA ASN A 57 4.38 12.86 -1.86
C ASN A 57 4.41 14.31 -1.35
N ALA A 58 5.02 15.23 -2.11
CA ALA A 58 5.06 16.65 -1.74
C ALA A 58 3.74 17.38 -2.01
N HIS A 59 2.99 16.99 -3.05
CA HIS A 59 1.79 17.69 -3.49
C HIS A 59 0.48 17.07 -2.99
N ARG A 60 0.48 15.83 -2.49
CA ARG A 60 -0.73 15.16 -1.99
C ARG A 60 -0.68 14.98 -0.48
N PRO A 61 -1.73 15.38 0.26
CA PRO A 61 -1.78 15.17 1.70
C PRO A 61 -1.83 13.67 2.02
N TRP A 62 -0.94 13.22 2.89
CA TRP A 62 -0.82 11.83 3.32
C TRP A 62 -2.01 11.35 4.18
N GLN A 63 -2.78 12.29 4.74
CA GLN A 63 -3.92 12.03 5.62
C GLN A 63 -4.97 11.14 4.94
N MET A 64 -5.32 11.44 3.69
CA MET A 64 -6.28 10.64 2.92
C MET A 64 -5.81 9.19 2.73
N PHE A 65 -4.51 8.98 2.47
CA PHE A 65 -3.97 7.63 2.30
C PHE A 65 -3.90 6.86 3.62
N ARG A 66 -3.67 7.56 4.74
CA ARG A 66 -3.74 6.97 6.08
C ARG A 66 -5.15 6.47 6.38
N ASP A 67 -6.15 7.33 6.19
CA ASP A 67 -7.52 7.01 6.55
C ASP A 67 -8.03 5.85 5.67
N LEU A 68 -7.74 5.89 4.37
CA LEU A 68 -8.02 4.77 3.44
C LEU A 68 -7.30 3.48 3.82
N PHE A 69 -6.07 3.56 4.34
CA PHE A 69 -5.34 2.39 4.83
C PHE A 69 -6.04 1.77 6.05
N TYR A 70 -6.48 2.58 7.01
CA TYR A 70 -7.19 2.07 8.19
C TYR A 70 -8.55 1.48 7.82
N ASP A 71 -9.28 2.09 6.88
CA ASP A 71 -10.53 1.53 6.36
C ASP A 71 -10.30 0.17 5.68
N THR A 72 -9.26 0.08 4.84
CA THR A 72 -8.87 -1.17 4.17
C THR A 72 -8.43 -2.22 5.19
N LEU A 73 -7.68 -1.83 6.22
CA LEU A 73 -7.25 -2.72 7.29
C LEU A 73 -8.45 -3.26 8.07
N ASP A 74 -9.45 -2.42 8.36
CA ASP A 74 -10.66 -2.84 9.05
C ASP A 74 -11.45 -3.84 8.21
N PHE A 75 -11.63 -3.55 6.93
CA PHE A 75 -12.22 -4.49 5.97
C PHE A 75 -11.46 -5.82 5.93
N CYS A 76 -10.13 -5.79 5.84
CA CYS A 76 -9.31 -6.99 5.83
C CYS A 76 -9.37 -7.76 7.15
N LYS A 77 -9.51 -7.09 8.31
CA LYS A 77 -9.71 -7.75 9.60
C LYS A 77 -11.05 -8.49 9.66
N GLN A 78 -12.09 -7.95 9.04
CA GLN A 78 -13.40 -8.58 8.95
C GLN A 78 -13.38 -9.78 7.98
N ALA A 79 -12.65 -9.66 6.86
CA ALA A 79 -12.53 -10.70 5.85
C ALA A 79 -11.48 -11.78 6.18
N ALA A 80 -10.57 -11.52 7.13
CA ALA A 80 -9.62 -12.51 7.60
C ALA A 80 -10.40 -13.64 8.30
N PRO A 81 -10.14 -14.92 7.97
CA PRO A 81 -10.72 -16.03 8.72
C PRO A 81 -10.34 -15.82 10.18
N GLY A 82 -11.37 -15.64 11.03
CA GLY A 82 -11.19 -15.30 12.42
C GLY A 82 -10.12 -16.20 13.02
N LYS A 83 -9.11 -15.59 13.66
CA LYS A 83 -8.28 -16.34 14.59
C LYS A 83 -9.27 -16.97 15.56
N HIS A 84 -9.43 -18.30 15.50
CA HIS A 84 -10.07 -19.05 16.56
C HIS A 84 -9.17 -18.85 17.77
N ASN A 85 -9.39 -17.75 18.48
CA ASN A 85 -8.82 -17.53 19.80
C ASN A 85 -9.54 -18.53 20.69
N SER A 86 -9.02 -19.75 20.73
CA SER A 86 -9.07 -20.60 21.91
C SER A 86 -8.30 -19.89 23.03
N VAL A 87 -8.82 -18.73 23.47
CA VAL A 87 -8.58 -18.30 24.84
C VAL A 87 -9.57 -19.14 25.61
N SER A 88 -9.08 -20.29 26.08
CA SER A 88 -9.72 -20.97 27.19
C SER A 88 -9.99 -19.92 28.24
N LYS A 89 -11.27 -19.70 28.53
CA LYS A 89 -11.69 -19.33 29.87
C LYS A 89 -11.25 -20.48 30.78
N ILE A 90 -9.97 -20.51 31.15
CA ILE A 90 -9.55 -21.19 32.36
C ILE A 90 -10.11 -20.32 33.47
N ASN A 91 -11.03 -20.94 34.18
CA ASN A 91 -11.68 -20.47 35.38
C ASN A 91 -10.62 -20.26 36.46
N CYS A 92 -10.44 -19.01 36.90
CA CYS A 92 -10.15 -18.65 38.27
C CYS A 92 -10.64 -17.22 38.52
#